data_AF-A0A8J6F1C3-F1
#
_entry.id   AF-A0A8J6F1C3-F1
#
_cell.length_a   1.000
_cell.length_b   1.000
_cell.length_c   1.000
_cell.angle_alpha   90.00
_cell.angle_beta   90.00
_cell.angle_gamma   90.00
#
_symmetry.space_group_name_H-M   'P 1'
#
loop_
_entity.id
_entity.type
_entity.pdbx_description
1 polymer ?
#
loop_
_entity_poly.entity_id
_entity_poly.type
_entity_poly.pdbx_seq_one_letter_code
_entity_poly.pdbx_strand_id
1 'polypeptide(L)'
;MKPSKEKIDYLLEVCSRSIKIEETSESERRTVATFLKSLCMGIEDLQLVFMISSHDLFMKLLTDDERKLLVDQIRQRTSHTNLCIKPVTSFYDIPASASVTIGQLEHQLILTVDPWRVRQILIELHGMTSDSPFWMVSNKWEVPTIYSGIILGIKDLVTRDLVYILLAKGLHCSAIKDFPHAKQLLAACLELVTEFSPKLRQVMLNEMLLLDIYTHEAGLGVNGDRPPPELISRVRGYLEMRIPDIPLRQVVAEECVAFLLNWRENEYLTLQAPASLVQSNPYVKLGQFLAATCKELSGPDSRRTAKDLWEVVVQICSVSNQHKRSSDGRISLIKNRDSTMGIMYRSELLSFIKKLREPLVLTTLLSLFVKLHNLREDIVNDITADHISIWPSNIPNLQAVDFDAVAVTVKELVNYALKINANNHSWLIIQADIYFASNQYSAALNYYLQAGAVSSDFFTKQVPPDVYTDQVIKRMIKCCSLLNCHTQVAILCQFLREVDYKTAFKALQEQNR
;
A
#
# COMPACT_ATOMS: atom_id res chain seq x y z
N MET A 1 -14.26 21.16 22.67
CA MET A 1 -13.69 22.47 22.30
C MET A 1 -12.26 22.53 22.79
N LYS A 2 -11.30 22.96 21.96
CA LYS A 2 -9.91 23.12 22.42
C LYS A 2 -9.81 24.35 23.34
N PRO A 3 -9.11 24.25 24.50
CA PRO A 3 -8.88 25.40 25.36
C PRO A 3 -7.95 26.40 24.67
N SER A 4 -8.23 27.70 24.86
CA SER A 4 -7.35 28.79 24.45
C SER A 4 -6.85 29.52 25.70
N LYS A 5 -5.76 30.28 25.57
CA LYS A 5 -5.21 31.12 26.63
C LYS A 5 -6.29 31.93 27.35
N GLU A 6 -7.09 32.70 26.61
CA GLU A 6 -8.16 33.55 27.15
C GLU A 6 -9.20 32.77 27.97
N LYS A 7 -9.54 31.54 27.56
CA LYS A 7 -10.49 30.69 28.29
C LYS A 7 -9.91 30.18 29.60
N ILE A 8 -8.62 29.84 29.61
CA ILE A 8 -7.91 29.41 30.81
C ILE A 8 -7.76 30.60 31.77
N ASP A 9 -7.37 31.77 31.28
CA ASP A 9 -7.26 33.00 32.07
C ASP A 9 -8.61 33.36 32.71
N TYR A 10 -9.70 33.36 31.94
CA TYR A 10 -11.05 33.62 32.46
C TYR A 10 -11.48 32.59 33.52
N LEU A 11 -11.19 31.29 33.30
CA LEU A 11 -11.50 30.24 34.26
C LEU A 11 -10.75 30.44 35.58
N LEU A 12 -9.46 30.79 35.52
CA LEU A 12 -8.64 31.06 36.70
C LEU A 12 -9.12 32.31 37.45
N GLU A 13 -9.55 33.35 36.73
CA GLU A 13 -10.17 34.54 37.32
C GLU A 13 -11.47 34.21 38.05
N VAL A 14 -12.35 33.39 37.44
CA VAL A 14 -13.59 32.94 38.08
C VAL A 14 -13.30 32.10 39.33
N CYS A 15 -12.37 31.15 39.25
CA CYS A 15 -11.97 30.31 40.38
C CYS A 15 -11.34 31.11 41.53
N SER A 16 -10.60 32.18 41.23
CA SER A 16 -9.98 33.02 42.26
C SER A 16 -10.99 33.95 42.94
N ARG A 17 -11.99 34.44 42.20
CA ARG A 17 -13.06 35.29 42.77
C ARG A 17 -14.08 34.49 43.59
N SER A 18 -14.31 33.22 43.26
CA SER A 18 -15.25 32.37 44.00
C SER A 18 -14.69 31.88 45.33
N ILE A 19 -13.37 31.81 45.48
CA ILE A 19 -12.69 31.38 46.70
C ILE A 19 -12.05 32.58 47.37
N LYS A 20 -12.71 33.13 48.38
CA LYS A 20 -12.00 33.95 49.38
C LYS A 20 -11.18 33.00 50.25
N ILE A 21 -9.89 32.88 49.92
CA ILE A 21 -8.96 31.92 50.55
C ILE A 21 -8.90 32.08 52.08
N GLU A 22 -9.28 33.23 52.63
CA GLU A 22 -9.24 33.46 54.08
C GLU A 22 -10.55 33.05 54.81
N GLU A 23 -11.70 33.06 54.12
CA GLU A 23 -13.04 32.84 54.70
C GLU A 23 -13.65 31.47 54.36
N THR A 24 -13.05 30.74 53.41
CA THR A 24 -13.61 29.49 52.85
C THR A 24 -13.24 28.24 53.64
N SER A 25 -14.14 27.25 53.64
CA SER A 25 -13.94 25.97 54.32
C SER A 25 -12.81 25.14 53.70
N GLU A 26 -12.13 24.31 54.50
CA GLU A 26 -11.05 23.45 54.01
C GLU A 26 -11.52 22.46 52.93
N SER A 27 -12.78 22.01 53.02
CA SER A 27 -13.43 21.15 52.02
C SER A 27 -13.55 21.80 50.64
N GLU A 28 -13.90 23.09 50.57
CA GLU A 28 -14.03 23.82 49.31
C GLU A 28 -12.66 24.04 48.66
N ARG A 29 -11.64 24.36 49.46
CA ARG A 29 -10.27 24.53 48.98
C ARG A 29 -9.72 23.23 48.37
N ARG A 30 -9.94 22.09 49.03
CA ARG A 30 -9.56 20.77 48.49
C ARG A 30 -10.31 20.41 47.21
N THR A 31 -11.57 20.81 47.09
CA THR A 31 -12.38 20.56 45.88
C THR A 31 -11.81 21.31 44.69
N VAL A 32 -11.46 22.59 44.85
CA VAL A 32 -10.87 23.38 43.75
C VAL A 32 -9.44 22.96 43.45
N ALA A 33 -8.64 22.58 44.45
CA ALA A 33 -7.32 21.99 44.22
C ALA A 33 -7.41 20.72 43.35
N THR A 34 -8.34 19.83 43.64
CA THR A 34 -8.59 18.60 42.86
C THR A 34 -9.10 18.91 41.45
N PHE A 35 -9.96 19.92 41.30
CA PHE A 35 -10.42 20.40 40.00
C PHE A 35 -9.26 20.91 39.14
N LEU A 36 -8.40 21.78 39.69
CA LEU A 36 -7.25 22.34 38.96
C LEU A 36 -6.21 21.26 38.62
N LYS A 37 -5.98 20.28 39.51
CA LYS A 37 -5.14 19.10 39.21
C LYS A 37 -5.71 18.31 38.03
N SER A 38 -7.00 17.97 38.08
CA SER A 38 -7.69 17.23 37.02
C SER A 38 -7.68 17.99 35.69
N LEU A 39 -7.83 19.32 35.74
CA LEU A 39 -7.75 20.20 34.59
C LEU A 39 -6.36 20.16 33.94
N CYS A 40 -5.28 20.26 34.73
CA CYS A 40 -3.92 20.15 34.22
C CYS A 40 -3.66 18.79 33.56
N MET A 41 -4.22 17.70 34.12
CA MET A 41 -4.11 16.36 33.54
C MET A 41 -4.92 16.20 32.24
N GLY A 42 -5.95 17.00 32.03
CA GLY A 42 -6.77 16.99 30.81
C GLY A 42 -6.19 17.79 29.64
N ILE A 43 -5.20 18.65 29.88
CA ILE A 43 -4.64 19.57 28.87
C ILE A 43 -3.35 18.98 28.29
N GLU A 44 -3.30 18.83 26.97
CA GLU A 44 -2.12 18.31 26.25
C GLU A 44 -1.05 19.38 26.01
N ASP A 45 -1.45 20.64 25.88
CA ASP A 45 -0.54 21.76 25.63
C ASP A 45 0.18 22.20 26.92
N LEU A 46 1.49 21.94 26.99
CA LEU A 46 2.32 22.32 28.13
C LEU A 46 2.28 23.82 28.41
N GLN A 47 2.10 24.68 27.41
CA GLN A 47 2.06 26.13 27.63
C GLN A 47 0.85 26.54 28.49
N LEU A 48 -0.31 25.92 28.23
CA LEU A 48 -1.52 26.13 29.03
C LEU A 48 -1.41 25.51 30.42
N VAL A 49 -0.75 24.35 30.53
CA VAL A 49 -0.44 23.75 31.84
C VAL A 49 0.48 24.65 32.66
N PHE A 50 1.51 25.24 32.05
CA PHE A 50 2.40 26.18 32.74
C PHE A 50 1.65 27.43 33.20
N MET A 51 0.72 27.93 32.39
CA MET A 51 -0.15 29.05 32.76
C MET A 51 -1.02 28.75 33.99
N ILE A 52 -1.63 27.56 34.06
CA ILE A 52 -2.42 27.13 35.23
C ILE A 52 -1.52 26.93 36.45
N SER A 53 -0.41 26.23 36.30
CA SER A 53 0.48 25.88 37.42
C SER A 53 1.24 27.07 38.00
N SER A 54 1.45 28.14 37.22
CA SER A 54 2.05 29.41 37.66
C SER A 54 1.06 30.39 38.27
N HIS A 55 -0.26 30.11 38.20
CA HIS A 55 -1.27 31.01 38.74
C HIS A 55 -1.29 30.99 40.27
N ASP A 56 -1.45 32.16 40.88
CA ASP A 56 -1.33 32.37 42.33
C ASP A 56 -2.32 31.50 43.14
N LEU A 57 -3.53 31.27 42.60
CA LEU A 57 -4.51 30.34 43.17
C LEU A 57 -4.00 28.90 43.24
N PHE A 58 -3.34 28.43 42.18
CA PHE A 58 -2.79 27.08 42.11
C PHE A 58 -1.64 26.91 43.12
N MET A 59 -0.83 27.97 43.27
CA MET A 59 0.28 28.00 44.21
C MET A 59 -0.16 27.99 45.68
N LYS A 60 -1.32 28.56 45.99
CA LYS A 60 -1.90 28.63 47.34
C LYS A 60 -2.72 27.40 47.73
N LEU A 61 -3.32 26.71 46.75
CA LEU A 61 -4.21 25.57 47.00
C LEU A 61 -3.50 24.21 47.05
N LEU A 62 -2.37 24.06 46.36
CA LEU A 62 -1.60 22.81 46.32
C LEU A 62 -0.32 22.92 47.14
N THR A 63 0.06 21.81 47.79
CA THR A 63 1.35 21.69 48.46
C THR A 63 2.50 21.54 47.46
N ASP A 64 3.72 21.89 47.87
CA ASP A 64 4.93 21.77 47.04
C ASP A 64 5.13 20.36 46.48
N ASP A 65 4.88 19.33 47.28
CA ASP A 65 5.09 17.94 46.88
C ASP A 65 4.05 17.48 45.85
N GLU A 66 2.80 17.92 45.99
CA GLU A 66 1.74 17.64 45.00
C GLU A 66 2.00 18.35 43.67
N ARG A 67 2.56 19.56 43.71
CA ARG A 67 2.96 20.29 42.50
C ARG A 67 4.12 19.60 41.78
N LYS A 68 5.14 19.17 42.52
CA LYS A 68 6.28 18.42 41.95
C LYS A 68 5.81 17.13 41.28
N LEU A 69 4.98 16.35 41.96
CA LEU A 69 4.43 15.10 41.44
C LEU A 69 3.58 15.33 40.18
N LEU A 70 2.77 16.39 40.15
CA LEU A 70 2.01 16.76 38.96
C LEU A 70 2.91 17.16 37.78
N VAL A 71 3.92 18.00 38.03
CA VAL A 71 4.87 18.43 36.98
C VAL A 71 5.65 17.23 36.44
N ASP A 72 6.06 16.30 37.28
CA ASP A 72 6.76 15.08 36.86
C ASP A 72 5.84 14.18 36.02
N GLN A 73 4.58 13.99 36.42
CA GLN A 73 3.60 13.25 35.62
C GLN A 73 3.35 13.89 34.24
N ILE A 74 3.28 15.22 34.19
CA ILE A 74 3.08 15.96 32.93
C ILE A 74 4.33 15.84 32.04
N ARG A 75 5.54 15.96 32.62
CA ARG A 75 6.81 15.79 31.88
C ARG A 75 7.00 14.37 31.36
N GLN A 76 6.59 13.35 32.11
CA GLN A 76 6.63 11.97 31.66
C GLN A 76 5.67 11.74 30.48
N ARG A 77 4.50 12.38 30.48
CA ARG A 77 3.55 12.29 29.35
C ARG A 77 4.08 12.89 28.06
N THR A 78 4.97 13.88 28.14
CA THR A 78 5.52 14.60 26.98
C THR A 78 7.03 14.44 26.82
N SER A 79 7.60 13.34 27.30
CA SER A 79 9.05 13.15 27.26
C SER A 79 9.57 13.11 25.83
N HIS A 80 10.47 14.03 25.48
CA HIS A 80 11.23 14.00 24.23
C HIS A 80 12.61 13.44 24.50
N THR A 81 12.93 12.29 23.91
CA THR A 81 14.26 11.68 23.96
C THR A 81 15.04 12.02 22.70
N ASN A 82 16.22 12.63 22.86
CA ASN A 82 17.14 12.85 21.75
C ASN A 82 17.93 11.56 21.49
N LEU A 83 17.81 11.00 20.29
CA LEU A 83 18.55 9.82 19.86
C LEU A 83 19.70 10.22 18.92
N CYS A 84 20.82 9.48 18.99
CA CYS A 84 21.91 9.67 18.05
C CYS A 84 21.59 8.97 16.72
N ILE A 85 21.70 9.71 15.61
CA ILE A 85 21.47 9.20 14.25
C ILE A 85 22.80 8.76 13.60
N LYS A 86 23.94 9.20 14.14
CA LYS A 86 25.25 8.89 13.56
C LYS A 86 25.66 7.45 13.89
N PRO A 87 26.08 6.66 12.90
CA PRO A 87 26.64 5.33 13.15
C PRO A 87 27.93 5.42 13.97
N VAL A 88 28.21 4.37 14.74
CA VAL A 88 29.42 4.29 15.56
C VAL A 88 30.62 4.08 14.66
N THR A 89 31.39 5.14 14.40
CA THR A 89 32.68 5.07 13.72
C THR A 89 33.78 4.95 14.77
N SER A 90 34.21 3.73 15.11
CA SER A 90 35.26 3.46 16.12
C SER A 90 36.70 3.57 15.58
N PHE A 91 36.88 4.21 14.42
CA PHE A 91 38.17 4.34 13.76
C PHE A 91 38.89 5.63 14.19
N TYR A 92 40.22 5.56 14.37
CA TYR A 92 41.06 6.73 14.62
C TYR A 92 41.28 7.55 13.34
N ASP A 93 41.22 8.88 13.44
CA ASP A 93 41.27 9.81 12.30
C ASP A 93 42.58 9.80 11.50
N ILE A 94 43.69 9.31 12.09
CA ILE A 94 45.01 9.23 11.43
C ILE A 94 45.60 7.84 11.67
N PRO A 95 45.26 6.84 10.86
CA PRO A 95 45.89 5.53 10.93
C PRO A 95 47.34 5.58 10.40
N ALA A 96 48.23 4.82 11.03
CA ALA A 96 49.66 4.80 10.67
C ALA A 96 49.97 4.04 9.36
N SER A 97 48.99 3.32 8.78
CA SER A 97 49.18 2.51 7.57
C SER A 97 48.19 2.86 6.47
N ALA A 98 48.69 2.94 5.23
CA ALA A 98 47.88 3.24 4.04
C ALA A 98 46.74 2.23 3.81
N SER A 99 46.93 0.96 4.16
CA SER A 99 45.89 -0.07 4.07
C SER A 99 44.71 0.18 5.01
N VAL A 100 44.97 0.72 6.21
CA VAL A 100 43.92 1.07 7.17
C VAL A 100 43.22 2.36 6.73
N THR A 101 43.95 3.33 6.17
CA THR A 101 43.33 4.54 5.58
C THR A 101 42.38 4.17 4.45
N ILE A 102 42.79 3.29 3.53
CA ILE A 102 41.94 2.82 2.42
C ILE A 102 40.69 2.11 2.97
N GLY A 103 40.85 1.17 3.91
CA GLY A 103 39.70 0.49 4.52
C GLY A 103 38.76 1.42 5.28
N GLN A 104 39.28 2.46 5.94
CA GLN A 104 38.45 3.50 6.58
C GLN A 104 37.68 4.33 5.55
N LEU A 105 38.32 4.75 4.46
CA LEU A 105 37.67 5.49 3.37
C LEU A 105 36.61 4.64 2.66
N GLU A 106 36.87 3.36 2.40
CA GLU A 106 35.88 2.41 1.88
C GLU A 106 34.69 2.27 2.83
N HIS A 107 34.94 2.16 4.14
CA HIS A 107 33.86 2.09 5.14
C HIS A 107 33.04 3.39 5.18
N GLN A 108 33.69 4.55 5.14
CA GLN A 108 33.01 5.84 5.05
C GLN A 108 32.21 5.96 3.75
N LEU A 109 32.73 5.46 2.62
CA LEU A 109 32.02 5.44 1.35
C LEU A 109 30.74 4.60 1.43
N ILE A 110 30.77 3.46 2.14
CA ILE A 110 29.58 2.63 2.38
C ILE A 110 28.52 3.41 3.18
N LEU A 111 28.91 4.05 4.28
CA LEU A 111 28.01 4.73 5.21
C LEU A 111 27.48 6.08 4.70
N THR A 112 28.24 6.76 3.85
CA THR A 112 27.89 8.10 3.37
C THR A 112 26.72 8.06 2.38
N VAL A 113 25.79 9.00 2.56
CA VAL A 113 24.63 9.20 1.68
C VAL A 113 24.71 10.54 0.92
N ASP A 114 25.50 11.50 1.40
CA ASP A 114 25.71 12.78 0.72
C ASP A 114 26.52 12.59 -0.59
N PRO A 115 25.97 12.98 -1.77
CA PRO A 115 26.64 12.81 -3.06
C PRO A 115 27.98 13.56 -3.12
N TRP A 116 28.10 14.72 -2.47
CA TRP A 116 29.33 15.49 -2.48
C TRP A 116 30.45 14.74 -1.73
N ARG A 117 30.16 14.24 -0.52
CA ARG A 117 31.12 13.45 0.25
C ARG A 117 31.48 12.12 -0.44
N VAL A 118 30.52 11.46 -1.10
CA VAL A 118 30.80 10.26 -1.93
C VAL A 118 31.83 10.58 -3.01
N ARG A 119 31.66 11.69 -3.74
CA ARG A 119 32.61 12.13 -4.77
C ARG A 119 34.00 12.41 -4.21
N GLN A 120 34.10 13.11 -3.07
CA GLN A 120 35.38 13.41 -2.43
C GLN A 120 36.14 12.13 -2.05
N ILE A 121 35.46 11.19 -1.39
CA ILE A 121 36.08 9.92 -0.97
C ILE A 121 36.56 9.13 -2.18
N LEU A 122 35.79 9.09 -3.27
CA LEU A 122 36.19 8.39 -4.49
C LEU A 122 37.41 9.01 -5.17
N ILE A 123 37.49 10.34 -5.24
CA ILE A 123 38.66 11.04 -5.79
C ILE A 123 39.90 10.75 -4.94
N GLU A 124 39.76 10.73 -3.61
CA GLU A 124 40.84 10.41 -2.67
C GLU A 124 41.33 8.97 -2.84
N LEU A 125 40.41 8.00 -2.91
CA LEU A 125 40.72 6.58 -3.12
C LEU A 125 41.44 6.31 -4.45
N HIS A 126 40.97 6.91 -5.55
CA HIS A 126 41.63 6.82 -6.87
C HIS A 126 42.97 7.58 -6.92
N GLY A 127 43.17 8.59 -6.06
CA GLY A 127 44.47 9.26 -5.91
C GLY A 127 45.50 8.45 -5.13
N MET A 128 45.05 7.55 -4.24
CA MET A 128 45.91 6.72 -3.39
C MET A 128 46.22 5.33 -3.97
N THR A 129 45.45 4.88 -4.96
CA THR A 129 45.57 3.54 -5.55
C THR A 129 45.71 3.60 -7.06
N SER A 130 46.35 2.60 -7.67
CA SER A 130 46.46 2.50 -9.12
C SER A 130 45.27 1.72 -9.70
N ASP A 131 44.41 2.38 -10.47
CA ASP A 131 43.38 1.84 -11.38
C ASP A 131 42.43 0.76 -10.80
N SER A 132 42.26 0.72 -9.48
CA SER A 132 41.38 -0.26 -8.83
C SER A 132 39.92 0.20 -8.86
N PRO A 133 38.96 -0.67 -9.23
CA PRO A 133 37.54 -0.32 -9.24
C PRO A 133 36.96 -0.30 -7.81
N PHE A 134 36.35 0.82 -7.41
CA PHE A 134 35.73 0.98 -6.08
C PHE A 134 34.21 0.74 -6.08
N TRP A 135 33.60 0.56 -7.24
CA TRP A 135 32.16 0.27 -7.35
C TRP A 135 31.76 -1.12 -6.82
N MET A 136 32.73 -2.04 -6.63
CA MET A 136 32.51 -3.41 -6.10
C MET A 136 32.73 -3.53 -4.59
N VAL A 137 33.02 -2.44 -3.88
CA VAL A 137 33.31 -2.43 -2.43
C VAL A 137 32.15 -3.00 -1.60
N SER A 138 30.91 -2.93 -2.09
CA SER A 138 29.74 -3.50 -1.44
C SER A 138 28.95 -4.40 -2.39
N ASN A 139 28.74 -5.65 -2.01
CA ASN A 139 27.89 -6.60 -2.73
C ASN A 139 26.39 -6.26 -2.65
N LYS A 140 25.99 -5.30 -1.82
CA LYS A 140 24.60 -4.85 -1.67
C LYS A 140 24.21 -3.75 -2.67
N TRP A 141 25.18 -3.20 -3.40
CA TRP A 141 24.94 -2.18 -4.40
C TRP A 141 24.50 -2.83 -5.70
N GLU A 142 23.21 -3.09 -5.81
CA GLU A 142 22.63 -3.74 -6.98
C GLU A 142 22.13 -2.70 -8.00
N VAL A 143 22.82 -2.62 -9.13
CA VAL A 143 22.36 -1.86 -10.30
C VAL A 143 21.72 -2.84 -11.31
N PRO A 144 20.54 -2.53 -11.89
CA PRO A 144 19.95 -3.36 -12.93
C PRO A 144 20.93 -3.68 -14.06
N THR A 145 20.99 -4.95 -14.46
CA THR A 145 21.92 -5.45 -15.51
C THR A 145 21.77 -4.71 -16.83
N ILE A 146 20.56 -4.23 -17.13
CA ILE A 146 20.22 -3.46 -18.32
C ILE A 146 21.00 -2.12 -18.40
N TYR A 147 21.37 -1.54 -17.24
CA TYR A 147 22.18 -0.31 -17.19
C TYR A 147 23.67 -0.59 -17.05
N SER A 148 24.03 -1.75 -16.50
CA SER A 148 25.43 -2.13 -16.22
C SER A 148 26.32 -2.03 -17.46
N GLY A 149 25.84 -2.49 -18.62
CA GLY A 149 26.63 -2.43 -19.86
C GLY A 149 26.96 -1.00 -20.32
N ILE A 150 26.07 -0.03 -20.09
CA ILE A 150 26.29 1.37 -20.48
C ILE A 150 27.23 2.06 -19.50
N ILE A 151 27.04 1.81 -18.21
CA ILE A 151 27.86 2.41 -17.15
C ILE A 151 29.29 1.89 -17.24
N LEU A 152 29.47 0.57 -17.37
CA LEU A 152 30.80 -0.04 -17.45
C LEU A 152 31.57 0.32 -18.74
N GLY A 153 30.89 0.86 -19.76
CA GLY A 153 31.49 1.39 -20.97
C GLY A 153 32.16 2.77 -20.82
N ILE A 154 32.02 3.43 -19.67
CA ILE A 154 32.69 4.71 -19.38
C ILE A 154 34.20 4.46 -19.22
N LYS A 155 35.02 5.20 -19.99
CA LYS A 155 36.48 5.06 -20.00
C LYS A 155 37.15 5.62 -18.75
N ASP A 156 36.66 6.75 -18.25
CA ASP A 156 37.18 7.36 -17.02
C ASP A 156 36.71 6.57 -15.79
N LEU A 157 37.67 5.99 -15.06
CA LEU A 157 37.39 5.10 -13.93
C LEU A 157 36.68 5.83 -12.79
N VAL A 158 37.06 7.09 -12.52
CA VAL A 158 36.45 7.90 -11.45
C VAL A 158 34.99 8.20 -11.77
N THR A 159 34.70 8.69 -12.99
CA THR A 159 33.33 8.98 -13.43
C THR A 159 32.48 7.71 -13.48
N ARG A 160 33.04 6.60 -13.97
CA ARG A 160 32.36 5.30 -14.01
C ARG A 160 31.91 4.87 -12.61
N ASP A 161 32.83 4.87 -11.66
CA ASP A 161 32.57 4.41 -10.30
C ASP A 161 31.60 5.35 -9.59
N LEU A 162 31.74 6.66 -9.79
CA LEU A 162 30.84 7.67 -9.23
C LEU A 162 29.40 7.50 -9.74
N VAL A 163 29.20 7.35 -11.06
CA VAL A 163 27.88 7.11 -11.65
C VAL A 163 27.27 5.81 -11.12
N TYR A 164 28.05 4.73 -11.05
CA TYR A 164 27.58 3.45 -10.53
C TYR A 164 27.11 3.57 -9.07
N ILE A 165 27.94 4.17 -8.22
CA ILE A 165 27.67 4.28 -6.78
C ILE A 165 26.49 5.21 -6.49
N LEU A 166 26.39 6.36 -7.17
CA LEU A 166 25.27 7.28 -7.00
C LEU A 166 23.95 6.64 -7.42
N LEU A 167 23.93 5.93 -8.56
CA LEU A 167 22.75 5.20 -9.02
C LEU A 167 22.38 4.07 -8.05
N ALA A 168 23.35 3.23 -7.65
CA ALA A 168 23.10 2.12 -6.73
C ALA A 168 22.56 2.60 -5.38
N LYS A 169 23.17 3.64 -4.79
CA LYS A 169 22.69 4.24 -3.53
C LYS A 169 21.33 4.90 -3.71
N GLY A 170 21.10 5.62 -4.82
CA GLY A 170 19.80 6.24 -5.10
C GLY A 170 18.67 5.21 -5.22
N LEU A 171 18.91 4.10 -5.93
CA LEU A 171 17.98 2.98 -6.03
C LEU A 171 17.74 2.29 -4.67
N HIS A 172 18.80 2.12 -3.87
CA HIS A 172 18.69 1.55 -2.53
C HIS A 172 17.86 2.45 -1.59
N CYS A 173 18.13 3.77 -1.57
CA CYS A 173 17.37 4.75 -0.83
C CYS A 173 15.89 4.75 -1.25
N SER A 174 15.61 4.66 -2.55
CA SER A 174 14.24 4.52 -3.07
C SER A 174 13.55 3.26 -2.54
N ALA A 175 14.24 2.11 -2.54
CA ALA A 175 13.71 0.83 -2.05
C ALA A 175 13.37 0.85 -0.54
N ILE A 176 14.16 1.56 0.28
CA ILE A 176 13.89 1.73 1.72
C ILE A 176 12.97 2.92 2.04
N LYS A 177 12.42 3.59 1.00
CA LYS A 177 11.54 4.77 1.09
C LYS A 177 12.19 6.02 1.69
N ASP A 178 13.52 6.13 1.58
CA ASP A 178 14.27 7.35 1.89
C ASP A 178 14.34 8.26 0.64
N PHE A 179 13.17 8.77 0.25
CA PHE A 179 13.01 9.58 -0.95
C PHE A 179 13.83 10.88 -0.97
N PRO A 180 14.02 11.62 0.15
CA PRO A 180 14.82 12.84 0.15
C PRO A 180 16.26 12.59 -0.29
N HIS A 181 16.92 11.58 0.26
CA HIS A 181 18.29 11.24 -0.12
C HIS A 181 18.37 10.61 -1.50
N ALA A 182 17.41 9.75 -1.88
CA ALA A 182 17.33 9.21 -3.24
C ALA A 182 17.27 10.33 -4.28
N LYS A 183 16.48 11.39 -4.03
CA LYS A 183 16.35 12.55 -4.91
C LYS A 183 17.66 13.30 -5.06
N GLN A 184 18.37 13.55 -3.96
CA GLN A 184 19.66 14.23 -3.98
C GLN A 184 20.71 13.44 -4.77
N LEU A 185 20.81 12.13 -4.51
CA LEU A 185 21.77 11.24 -5.18
C LEU A 185 21.50 11.13 -6.69
N LEU A 186 20.24 10.91 -7.09
CA LEU A 186 19.88 10.79 -8.50
C LEU A 186 19.97 12.14 -9.24
N ALA A 187 19.67 13.26 -8.59
CA ALA A 187 19.85 14.59 -9.16
C ALA A 187 21.34 14.91 -9.40
N ALA A 188 22.21 14.65 -8.41
CA ALA A 188 23.66 14.82 -8.58
C ALA A 188 24.21 13.93 -9.69
N CYS A 189 23.71 12.70 -9.81
CA CYS A 189 24.09 11.81 -10.90
C CYS A 189 23.57 12.31 -12.26
N LEU A 190 22.35 12.86 -12.33
CA LEU A 190 21.79 13.47 -13.54
C LEU A 190 22.63 14.65 -14.02
N GLU A 191 23.02 15.55 -13.10
CA GLU A 191 23.89 16.69 -13.40
C GLU A 191 25.21 16.21 -14.00
N LEU A 192 25.86 15.23 -13.37
CA LEU A 192 27.11 14.64 -13.85
C LEU A 192 27.00 14.04 -15.26
N VAL A 193 25.97 13.21 -15.53
CA VAL A 193 25.85 12.52 -16.83
C VAL A 193 25.39 13.44 -17.96
N THR A 194 24.79 14.59 -17.64
CA THR A 194 24.32 15.57 -18.62
C THR A 194 25.48 16.14 -19.45
N GLU A 195 26.69 16.18 -18.89
CA GLU A 195 27.87 16.73 -19.54
C GLU A 195 28.44 15.82 -20.64
N PHE A 196 28.27 14.49 -20.54
CA PHE A 196 29.01 13.56 -21.40
C PHE A 196 28.18 12.45 -22.06
N SER A 197 26.96 12.15 -21.61
CA SER A 197 26.18 11.03 -22.15
C SER A 197 24.68 11.31 -22.20
N PRO A 198 24.10 11.61 -23.39
CA PRO A 198 22.66 11.79 -23.54
C PRO A 198 21.88 10.51 -23.23
N LYS A 199 22.50 9.34 -23.45
CA LYS A 199 21.91 8.03 -23.13
C LYS A 199 21.74 7.84 -21.63
N LEU A 200 22.80 8.08 -20.85
CA LEU A 200 22.73 7.99 -19.39
C LEU A 200 21.85 9.10 -18.80
N ARG A 201 21.88 10.30 -19.37
CA ARG A 201 20.96 11.38 -19.01
C ARG A 201 19.51 10.92 -19.07
N GLN A 202 19.09 10.27 -20.16
CA GLN A 202 17.71 9.77 -20.24
C GLN A 202 17.44 8.64 -19.26
N VAL A 203 18.39 7.72 -19.02
CA VAL A 203 18.24 6.69 -17.98
C VAL A 203 17.97 7.33 -16.61
N MET A 204 18.75 8.36 -16.25
CA MET A 204 18.57 9.09 -15.01
C MET A 204 17.23 9.82 -14.95
N LEU A 205 16.77 10.43 -16.05
CA LEU A 205 15.44 11.07 -16.11
C LEU A 205 14.31 10.04 -15.88
N ASN A 206 14.44 8.83 -16.42
CA ASN A 206 13.45 7.76 -16.22
C ASN A 206 13.42 7.29 -14.75
N GLU A 207 14.59 7.14 -14.11
CA GLU A 207 14.67 6.77 -12.68
C GLU A 207 14.17 7.90 -11.77
N MET A 208 14.43 9.16 -12.10
CA MET A 208 13.86 10.29 -11.37
C MET A 208 12.33 10.38 -11.52
N LEU A 209 11.78 10.09 -12.72
CA LEU A 209 10.34 9.99 -12.91
C LEU A 209 9.74 8.90 -12.01
N LEU A 210 10.36 7.72 -11.97
CA LEU A 210 9.94 6.62 -11.10
C LEU A 210 10.00 7.00 -9.62
N LEU A 211 11.07 7.69 -9.19
CA LEU A 211 11.19 8.21 -7.82
C LEU A 211 10.07 9.20 -7.49
N ASP A 212 9.73 10.11 -8.40
CA ASP A 212 8.67 11.09 -8.17
C ASP A 212 7.30 10.40 -8.04
N ILE A 213 7.03 9.36 -8.84
CA ILE A 213 5.83 8.50 -8.69
C ILE A 213 5.80 7.87 -7.30
N TYR A 214 6.88 7.22 -6.87
CA TYR A 214 6.93 6.57 -5.55
C TYR A 214 6.80 7.56 -4.39
N THR A 215 7.42 8.73 -4.51
CA THR A 215 7.33 9.79 -3.50
C THR A 215 5.88 10.27 -3.38
N HIS A 216 5.20 10.46 -4.50
CA HIS A 216 3.79 10.83 -4.50
C HIS A 216 2.90 9.74 -3.89
N GLU A 217 3.04 8.50 -4.36
CA GLU A 217 2.25 7.36 -3.89
C GLU A 217 2.49 7.00 -2.41
N ALA A 218 3.69 7.22 -1.88
CA ALA A 218 4.00 6.91 -0.48
C ALA A 218 3.62 8.03 0.50
N GLY A 219 3.59 9.28 0.05
CA GLY A 219 3.24 10.45 0.86
C GLY A 219 1.80 10.91 0.63
N LEU A 220 1.63 11.95 -0.17
CA LEU A 220 0.37 12.66 -0.41
C LEU A 220 -0.72 11.81 -1.06
N GLY A 221 -0.32 10.83 -1.89
CA GLY A 221 -1.25 9.93 -2.58
C GLY A 221 -2.06 9.03 -1.64
N VAL A 222 -1.57 8.78 -0.41
CA VAL A 222 -2.33 8.03 0.61
C VAL A 222 -3.51 8.85 1.14
N ASN A 223 -3.41 10.18 1.16
CA ASN A 223 -4.47 11.08 1.60
C ASN A 223 -5.48 11.41 0.48
N GLY A 224 -5.26 10.90 -0.74
CA GLY A 224 -6.12 11.15 -1.90
C GLY A 224 -5.85 12.49 -2.61
N ASP A 225 -4.75 13.17 -2.30
CA ASP A 225 -4.37 14.42 -2.97
C ASP A 225 -3.98 14.14 -4.42
N ARG A 226 -4.67 14.80 -5.37
CA ARG A 226 -4.44 14.61 -6.80
C ARG A 226 -2.99 14.96 -7.17
N PRO A 227 -2.31 14.16 -8.00
CA PRO A 227 -0.94 14.45 -8.41
C PRO A 227 -0.85 15.76 -9.20
N PRO A 228 0.31 16.43 -9.12
CA PRO A 228 0.55 17.63 -9.89
C PRO A 228 0.46 17.32 -11.39
N PRO A 229 -0.16 18.20 -12.20
CA PRO A 229 -0.38 17.96 -13.63
C PRO A 229 0.94 17.77 -14.40
N GLU A 230 2.02 18.39 -13.93
CA GLU A 230 3.36 18.21 -14.48
C GLU A 230 3.86 16.77 -14.37
N LEU A 231 3.56 16.07 -13.26
CA LEU A 231 3.93 14.65 -13.10
C LEU A 231 3.16 13.79 -14.08
N ILE A 232 1.84 14.00 -14.22
CA ILE A 232 1.00 13.29 -15.19
C ILE A 232 1.54 13.51 -16.62
N SER A 233 1.84 14.75 -16.97
CA SER A 233 2.40 15.11 -18.28
C SER A 233 3.73 14.40 -18.56
N ARG A 234 4.65 14.36 -17.58
CA ARG A 234 5.92 13.62 -17.72
C ARG A 234 5.73 12.12 -17.90
N VAL A 235 4.76 11.51 -17.19
CA VAL A 235 4.42 10.09 -17.35
C VAL A 235 3.92 9.80 -18.76
N ARG A 236 3.00 10.64 -19.28
CA ARG A 236 2.49 10.51 -20.66
C ARG A 236 3.62 10.70 -21.68
N GLY A 237 4.44 11.73 -21.50
CA GLY A 237 5.61 11.98 -22.35
C GLY A 237 6.60 10.82 -22.39
N TYR A 238 6.87 10.18 -21.25
CA TYR A 238 7.72 8.97 -21.19
C TYR A 238 7.13 7.80 -21.99
N LEU A 239 5.82 7.58 -21.90
CA LEU A 239 5.15 6.49 -22.61
C LEU A 239 5.11 6.72 -24.14
N GLU A 240 4.95 7.97 -24.58
CA GLU A 240 4.89 8.36 -25.99
C GLU A 240 6.28 8.45 -26.64
N MET A 241 7.25 9.06 -25.95
CA MET A 241 8.57 9.31 -26.49
C MET A 241 9.47 8.08 -26.32
N ARG A 242 9.37 7.14 -27.27
CA ARG A 242 10.36 6.07 -27.39
C ARG A 242 11.58 6.56 -28.15
N ILE A 243 12.60 6.95 -27.40
CA ILE A 243 13.92 7.18 -27.99
C ILE A 243 14.54 5.80 -28.29
N PRO A 244 14.88 5.50 -29.56
CA PRO A 244 15.55 4.25 -29.91
C PRO A 244 16.88 4.11 -29.15
N ASP A 245 17.32 2.87 -28.91
CA ASP A 245 18.58 2.50 -28.26
C ASP A 245 18.71 2.76 -26.75
N ILE A 246 17.69 3.30 -26.09
CA ILE A 246 17.69 3.51 -24.63
C ILE A 246 17.11 2.27 -23.93
N PRO A 247 17.83 1.67 -22.97
CA PRO A 247 17.30 0.54 -22.22
C PRO A 247 16.10 0.95 -21.38
N LEU A 248 14.95 0.32 -21.64
CA LEU A 248 13.73 0.54 -20.88
C LEU A 248 13.60 -0.55 -19.81
N ARG A 249 13.53 -0.15 -18.54
CA ARG A 249 13.14 -1.07 -17.47
C ARG A 249 11.64 -1.29 -17.53
N GLN A 250 11.25 -2.57 -17.57
CA GLN A 250 9.84 -3.00 -17.51
C GLN A 250 9.13 -2.38 -16.30
N VAL A 251 9.81 -2.32 -15.15
CA VAL A 251 9.33 -1.72 -13.90
C VAL A 251 8.84 -0.28 -14.08
N VAL A 252 9.55 0.55 -14.85
CA VAL A 252 9.16 1.95 -15.04
C VAL A 252 7.84 2.03 -15.82
N ALA A 253 7.68 1.20 -16.85
CA ALA A 253 6.46 1.21 -17.65
C ALA A 253 5.24 0.70 -16.88
N GLU A 254 5.39 -0.38 -16.09
CA GLU A 254 4.29 -0.89 -15.28
C GLU A 254 3.85 0.10 -14.19
N GLU A 255 4.79 0.81 -13.56
CA GLU A 255 4.49 1.81 -12.52
C GLU A 255 3.82 3.05 -13.12
N CYS A 256 4.27 3.51 -14.29
CA CYS A 256 3.60 4.59 -15.04
C CYS A 256 2.14 4.24 -15.37
N VAL A 257 1.86 3.04 -15.84
CA VAL A 257 0.48 2.61 -16.16
C VAL A 257 -0.36 2.45 -14.88
N ALA A 258 0.20 1.85 -13.83
CA ALA A 258 -0.50 1.72 -12.55
C ALA A 258 -0.83 3.09 -11.95
N PHE A 259 0.09 4.04 -12.01
CA PHE A 259 -0.12 5.42 -11.59
C PHE A 259 -1.29 6.08 -12.37
N LEU A 260 -1.31 5.99 -13.70
CA LEU A 260 -2.40 6.55 -14.50
C LEU A 260 -3.77 5.93 -14.18
N LEU A 261 -3.82 4.61 -13.93
CA LEU A 261 -5.05 3.92 -13.51
C LEU A 261 -5.51 4.37 -12.12
N ASN A 262 -4.57 4.49 -11.16
CA ASN A 262 -4.88 4.90 -9.80
C ASN A 262 -5.50 6.30 -9.74
N TRP A 263 -5.03 7.20 -10.62
CA TRP A 263 -5.50 8.59 -10.67
C TRP A 263 -6.60 8.85 -11.70
N ARG A 264 -7.24 7.79 -12.20
CA ARG A 264 -8.39 7.84 -13.12
C ARG A 264 -8.10 8.61 -14.42
N GLU A 265 -6.87 8.54 -14.93
CA GLU A 265 -6.46 9.12 -16.20
C GLU A 265 -6.92 8.24 -17.39
N ASN A 266 -8.20 7.84 -17.36
CA ASN A 266 -8.82 6.88 -18.27
C ASN A 266 -8.90 7.41 -19.70
N GLU A 267 -9.10 8.72 -19.87
CA GLU A 267 -9.19 9.35 -21.20
C GLU A 267 -7.88 9.18 -21.99
N TYR A 268 -6.75 9.33 -21.32
CA TYR A 268 -5.44 9.13 -21.93
C TYR A 268 -5.26 7.68 -22.40
N LEU A 269 -5.46 6.73 -21.48
CA LEU A 269 -5.25 5.29 -21.75
C LEU A 269 -6.18 4.76 -22.84
N THR A 270 -7.39 5.33 -22.97
CA THR A 270 -8.39 4.87 -23.95
C THR A 270 -8.29 5.54 -25.31
N LEU A 271 -8.10 6.87 -25.37
CA LEU A 271 -8.23 7.64 -26.62
C LEU A 271 -6.90 8.19 -27.15
N GLN A 272 -5.91 8.42 -26.29
CA GLN A 272 -4.69 9.16 -26.65
C GLN A 272 -3.45 8.25 -26.76
N ALA A 273 -3.49 7.05 -26.17
CA ALA A 273 -2.38 6.10 -26.22
C ALA A 273 -2.08 5.64 -27.67
N PRO A 274 -0.83 5.78 -28.16
CA PRO A 274 -0.47 5.37 -29.52
C PRO A 274 -0.67 3.86 -29.77
N ALA A 275 -1.23 3.49 -30.93
CA ALA A 275 -1.49 2.09 -31.27
C ALA A 275 -0.23 1.21 -31.25
N SER A 276 0.93 1.74 -31.68
CA SER A 276 2.22 1.05 -31.62
C SER A 276 2.67 0.74 -30.20
N LEU A 277 2.39 1.63 -29.25
CA LEU A 277 2.68 1.46 -27.82
C LEU A 277 1.80 0.35 -27.23
N VAL A 278 0.50 0.38 -27.53
CA VAL A 278 -0.48 -0.63 -27.10
C VAL A 278 -0.10 -2.02 -27.61
N GLN A 279 0.35 -2.14 -28.86
CA GLN A 279 0.71 -3.44 -29.42
C GLN A 279 2.02 -4.00 -28.88
N SER A 280 2.96 -3.15 -28.46
CA SER A 280 4.30 -3.56 -28.05
C SER A 280 4.48 -3.69 -26.54
N ASN A 281 3.67 -3.01 -25.73
CA ASN A 281 3.78 -3.06 -24.27
C ASN A 281 2.52 -3.69 -23.64
N PRO A 282 2.65 -4.88 -23.00
CA PRO A 282 1.50 -5.60 -22.46
C PRO A 282 0.83 -4.87 -21.28
N TYR A 283 1.57 -4.07 -20.51
CA TYR A 283 1.01 -3.28 -19.42
C TYR A 283 0.14 -2.15 -19.93
N VAL A 284 0.57 -1.44 -20.98
CA VAL A 284 -0.23 -0.37 -21.59
C VAL A 284 -1.51 -0.96 -22.18
N LYS A 285 -1.42 -2.09 -22.87
CA LYS A 285 -2.59 -2.81 -23.41
C LYS A 285 -3.58 -3.20 -22.31
N LEU A 286 -3.09 -3.80 -21.23
CA LEU A 286 -3.92 -4.17 -20.09
C LEU A 286 -4.55 -2.94 -19.42
N GLY A 287 -3.77 -1.87 -19.23
CA GLY A 287 -4.25 -0.62 -18.66
C GLY A 287 -5.32 0.05 -19.51
N GLN A 288 -5.19 0.04 -20.84
CA GLN A 288 -6.21 0.52 -21.76
C GLN A 288 -7.52 -0.26 -21.60
N PHE A 289 -7.47 -1.60 -21.57
CA PHE A 289 -8.68 -2.41 -21.38
C PHE A 289 -9.32 -2.18 -20.01
N LEU A 290 -8.53 -2.10 -18.94
CA LEU A 290 -9.05 -1.79 -17.60
C LEU A 290 -9.72 -0.42 -17.55
N ALA A 291 -9.07 0.62 -18.09
CA ALA A 291 -9.61 1.97 -18.15
C ALA A 291 -10.91 2.02 -18.98
N ALA A 292 -10.94 1.34 -20.12
CA ALA A 292 -12.12 1.26 -20.99
C ALA A 292 -13.30 0.57 -20.30
N THR A 293 -13.05 -0.59 -19.66
CA THR A 293 -14.10 -1.30 -18.91
C THR A 293 -14.61 -0.47 -17.74
N CYS A 294 -13.72 0.12 -16.93
CA CYS A 294 -14.12 0.93 -15.78
C CYS A 294 -14.94 2.16 -16.18
N LYS A 295 -14.63 2.81 -17.31
CA LYS A 295 -15.38 3.95 -17.83
C LYS A 295 -16.79 3.56 -18.29
N GLU A 296 -16.92 2.39 -18.90
CA GLU A 296 -18.17 1.91 -19.51
C GLU A 296 -19.01 1.01 -18.59
N LEU A 297 -18.67 0.83 -17.31
CA LEU A 297 -19.37 -0.10 -16.39
C LEU A 297 -20.89 0.10 -16.33
N SER A 298 -21.35 1.35 -16.40
CA SER A 298 -22.78 1.72 -16.43
C SER A 298 -23.27 2.10 -17.83
N GLY A 299 -22.40 2.00 -18.84
CA GLY A 299 -22.64 2.40 -20.22
C GLY A 299 -23.24 1.29 -21.10
N PRO A 300 -23.79 1.65 -22.27
CA PRO A 300 -24.38 0.70 -23.22
C PRO A 300 -23.33 -0.27 -23.80
N ASP A 301 -22.06 0.16 -23.89
CA ASP A 301 -20.95 -0.64 -24.44
C ASP A 301 -20.20 -1.46 -23.37
N SER A 302 -20.69 -1.49 -22.12
CA SER A 302 -20.12 -2.23 -20.99
C SER A 302 -19.68 -3.65 -21.33
N ARG A 303 -20.54 -4.41 -22.02
CA ARG A 303 -20.27 -5.82 -22.40
C ARG A 303 -19.17 -5.96 -23.45
N ARG A 304 -19.04 -4.98 -24.35
CA ARG A 304 -18.05 -5.02 -25.42
C ARG A 304 -16.65 -4.82 -24.86
N THR A 305 -16.45 -3.75 -24.09
CA THR A 305 -15.16 -3.47 -23.46
C THR A 305 -14.79 -4.53 -22.41
N ALA A 306 -15.78 -5.05 -21.67
CA ALA A 306 -15.58 -6.17 -20.74
C ALA A 306 -15.14 -7.45 -21.46
N LYS A 307 -15.66 -7.73 -22.65
CA LYS A 307 -15.27 -8.92 -23.43
C LYS A 307 -13.78 -8.90 -23.80
N ASP A 308 -13.25 -7.76 -24.25
CA ASP A 308 -11.84 -7.66 -24.63
C ASP A 308 -10.91 -7.90 -23.43
N LEU A 309 -11.22 -7.31 -22.28
CA LEU A 309 -10.49 -7.55 -21.02
C LEU A 309 -10.60 -9.01 -20.56
N TRP A 310 -11.81 -9.58 -20.63
CA TRP A 310 -12.08 -10.96 -20.28
C TRP A 310 -11.24 -11.94 -21.09
N GLU A 311 -11.21 -11.78 -22.42
CA GLU A 311 -10.45 -12.66 -23.30
C GLU A 311 -8.94 -12.65 -22.97
N VAL A 312 -8.38 -11.46 -22.72
CA VAL A 312 -6.96 -11.32 -22.36
C VAL A 312 -6.65 -12.00 -21.02
N VAL A 313 -7.47 -11.79 -19.99
CA VAL A 313 -7.21 -12.38 -18.66
C VAL A 313 -7.40 -13.90 -18.68
N VAL A 314 -8.40 -14.40 -19.42
CA VAL A 314 -8.59 -15.85 -19.61
C VAL A 314 -7.37 -16.47 -20.30
N GLN A 315 -6.81 -15.82 -21.33
CA GLN A 315 -5.59 -16.29 -21.99
C GLN A 315 -4.38 -16.30 -21.05
N ILE A 316 -4.21 -15.29 -20.20
CA ILE A 316 -3.14 -15.24 -19.18
C ILE A 316 -3.28 -16.43 -18.20
N CYS A 317 -4.52 -16.79 -17.85
CA CYS A 317 -4.84 -17.90 -16.95
C CYS A 317 -4.95 -19.27 -17.66
N SER A 318 -4.62 -19.34 -18.96
CA SER A 318 -4.68 -20.57 -19.75
C SER A 318 -3.29 -21.12 -20.06
N VAL A 319 -3.19 -22.45 -20.13
CA VAL A 319 -1.96 -23.18 -20.45
C VAL A 319 -1.93 -23.54 -21.93
N SER A 320 -0.78 -23.36 -22.58
CA SER A 320 -0.58 -23.80 -23.96
C SER A 320 -0.54 -25.34 -24.05
N ASN A 321 -1.42 -25.90 -24.89
CA ASN A 321 -1.51 -27.34 -25.13
C ASN A 321 -0.28 -27.94 -25.85
N GLN A 322 0.63 -27.12 -26.39
CA GLN A 322 1.83 -27.59 -27.09
C GLN A 322 2.89 -28.23 -26.17
N HIS A 323 2.80 -28.01 -24.85
CA HIS A 323 3.81 -28.45 -23.87
C HIS A 323 3.45 -29.75 -23.13
N LYS A 324 2.45 -30.53 -23.58
CA LYS A 324 2.08 -31.87 -23.04
C LYS A 324 3.16 -32.97 -23.26
N ARG A 325 4.45 -32.65 -23.11
CA ARG A 325 5.59 -33.58 -23.18
C ARG A 325 6.30 -33.80 -21.84
N SER A 326 5.80 -33.26 -20.73
CA SER A 326 6.34 -33.58 -19.40
C SER A 326 5.60 -34.78 -18.80
N SER A 327 6.36 -35.73 -18.25
CA SER A 327 5.98 -37.11 -17.93
C SER A 327 5.17 -37.31 -16.65
N ASP A 328 4.56 -36.26 -16.08
CA ASP A 328 3.73 -36.38 -14.87
C ASP A 328 2.56 -35.40 -14.94
N GLY A 329 1.36 -35.88 -14.59
CA GLY A 329 0.07 -35.31 -14.98
C GLY A 329 -0.14 -33.80 -14.70
N ARG A 330 -0.88 -33.15 -15.62
CA ARG A 330 -1.34 -31.74 -15.62
C ARG A 330 -0.24 -30.68 -15.42
N ILE A 331 0.09 -29.98 -16.51
CA ILE A 331 0.86 -28.72 -16.47
C ILE A 331 0.01 -27.68 -15.75
N SER A 332 0.53 -27.12 -14.66
CA SER A 332 -0.10 -26.03 -13.92
C SER A 332 0.74 -24.76 -14.00
N LEU A 333 0.07 -23.62 -14.15
CA LEU A 333 0.67 -22.28 -14.10
C LEU A 333 1.29 -21.96 -12.73
N ILE A 334 0.98 -22.76 -11.70
CA ILE A 334 1.55 -22.62 -10.36
C ILE A 334 3.01 -23.12 -10.34
N LYS A 335 3.31 -24.20 -11.08
CA LYS A 335 4.64 -24.85 -11.09
C LYS A 335 5.46 -24.49 -12.33
N ASN A 336 4.83 -24.44 -13.51
CA ASN A 336 5.48 -24.15 -14.79
C ASN A 336 5.06 -22.78 -15.30
N ARG A 337 5.85 -21.76 -14.94
CA ARG A 337 5.54 -20.33 -15.13
C ARG A 337 5.52 -19.92 -16.62
N ASP A 338 6.21 -20.64 -17.49
CA ASP A 338 6.46 -20.24 -18.89
C ASP A 338 5.39 -20.71 -19.89
N SER A 339 4.34 -21.42 -19.44
CA SER A 339 3.35 -22.05 -20.34
C SER A 339 2.10 -21.20 -20.64
N THR A 340 2.11 -19.90 -20.33
CA THR A 340 0.95 -19.01 -20.56
C THR A 340 0.68 -18.76 -22.04
N MET A 341 -0.60 -18.60 -22.41
CA MET A 341 -1.01 -18.18 -23.76
C MET A 341 -1.28 -16.67 -23.87
N GLY A 342 -1.13 -15.92 -22.77
CA GLY A 342 -1.47 -14.50 -22.69
C GLY A 342 -0.34 -13.56 -23.08
N ILE A 343 -0.63 -12.25 -23.00
CA ILE A 343 0.31 -11.17 -23.29
C ILE A 343 1.40 -10.98 -22.21
N MET A 344 1.23 -11.60 -21.04
CA MET A 344 2.14 -11.53 -19.88
C MET A 344 1.94 -12.76 -18.98
N TYR A 345 2.87 -12.99 -18.06
CA TYR A 345 2.76 -14.10 -17.10
C TYR A 345 1.79 -13.78 -15.96
N ARG A 346 1.15 -14.81 -15.38
CA ARG A 346 0.28 -14.67 -14.19
C ARG A 346 0.95 -13.93 -13.04
N SER A 347 2.22 -14.20 -12.77
CA SER A 347 2.95 -13.52 -11.68
C SER A 347 3.22 -12.04 -11.97
N GLU A 348 3.39 -11.67 -13.25
CA GLU A 348 3.54 -10.28 -13.66
C GLU A 348 2.21 -9.53 -13.51
N LEU A 349 1.10 -10.15 -13.91
CA LEU A 349 -0.24 -9.61 -13.68
C LEU A 349 -0.49 -9.37 -12.19
N LEU A 350 -0.17 -10.34 -11.33
CA LEU A 350 -0.31 -10.18 -9.88
C LEU A 350 0.60 -9.07 -9.32
N SER A 351 1.84 -8.98 -9.80
CA SER A 351 2.77 -7.90 -9.42
C SER A 351 2.24 -6.52 -9.85
N PHE A 352 1.61 -6.43 -11.02
CA PHE A 352 0.98 -5.22 -11.51
C PHE A 352 -0.26 -4.84 -10.69
N ILE A 353 -1.14 -5.80 -10.40
CA ILE A 353 -2.34 -5.53 -9.58
C ILE A 353 -1.95 -5.06 -8.17
N LYS A 354 -0.85 -5.57 -7.60
CA LYS A 354 -0.31 -5.13 -6.30
C LYS A 354 0.23 -3.68 -6.29
N LYS A 355 0.21 -2.99 -7.43
CA LYS A 355 0.51 -1.55 -7.56
C LYS A 355 -0.77 -0.71 -7.67
N LEU A 356 -1.92 -1.34 -7.93
CA LEU A 356 -3.21 -0.67 -8.07
C LEU A 356 -3.86 -0.44 -6.70
N ARG A 357 -4.43 0.74 -6.51
CA ARG A 357 -5.09 1.18 -5.26
C ARG A 357 -6.51 1.67 -5.49
N GLU A 358 -6.85 2.01 -6.73
CA GLU A 358 -8.15 2.60 -7.04
C GLU A 358 -9.31 1.59 -6.83
N PRO A 359 -10.30 1.89 -5.96
CA PRO A 359 -11.33 0.94 -5.58
C PRO A 359 -12.16 0.39 -6.74
N LEU A 360 -12.48 1.23 -7.74
CA LEU A 360 -13.27 0.80 -8.90
C LEU A 360 -12.51 -0.23 -9.74
N VAL A 361 -11.22 0.01 -9.98
CA VAL A 361 -10.36 -0.89 -10.76
C VAL A 361 -10.20 -2.23 -10.04
N LEU A 362 -9.94 -2.20 -8.73
CA LEU A 362 -9.81 -3.41 -7.92
C LEU A 362 -11.13 -4.20 -7.85
N THR A 363 -12.27 -3.52 -7.70
CA THR A 363 -13.60 -4.16 -7.71
C THR A 363 -13.91 -4.78 -9.07
N THR A 364 -13.53 -4.13 -10.17
CA THR A 364 -13.68 -4.67 -11.53
C THR A 364 -12.81 -5.91 -11.75
N LEU A 365 -11.56 -5.89 -11.29
CA LEU A 365 -10.68 -7.05 -11.35
C LEU A 365 -11.20 -8.21 -10.48
N LEU A 366 -11.68 -7.90 -9.27
CA LEU A 366 -12.28 -8.89 -8.38
C LEU A 366 -13.50 -9.55 -9.02
N SER A 367 -14.40 -8.77 -9.62
CA SER A 367 -15.59 -9.33 -10.28
C SER A 367 -15.24 -10.21 -11.48
N LEU A 368 -14.23 -9.82 -12.26
CA LEU A 368 -13.71 -10.62 -13.36
C LEU A 368 -13.19 -11.97 -12.87
N PHE A 369 -12.30 -11.96 -11.88
CA PHE A 369 -11.69 -13.19 -11.36
C PHE A 369 -12.68 -14.07 -10.61
N VAL A 370 -13.63 -13.47 -9.88
CA VAL A 370 -14.75 -14.21 -9.25
C VAL A 370 -15.63 -14.86 -10.30
N LYS A 371 -16.01 -14.15 -11.37
CA LYS A 371 -16.76 -14.74 -12.48
C LYS A 371 -16.00 -15.90 -13.11
N LEU A 372 -14.71 -15.73 -13.38
CA LEU A 372 -13.86 -16.78 -13.97
C LEU A 372 -13.76 -18.00 -13.03
N HIS A 373 -13.64 -17.77 -11.72
CA HIS A 373 -13.64 -18.83 -10.74
C HIS A 373 -14.95 -19.62 -10.74
N ASN A 374 -16.10 -18.93 -10.72
CA ASN A 374 -17.43 -19.55 -10.70
C ASN A 374 -17.77 -20.37 -11.97
N LEU A 375 -16.99 -20.29 -13.04
CA LEU A 375 -17.18 -21.15 -14.23
C LEU A 375 -16.67 -22.58 -14.05
N ARG A 376 -16.06 -22.89 -12.91
CA ARG A 376 -15.58 -24.21 -12.56
C ARG A 376 -16.76 -25.12 -12.18
N GLU A 377 -16.90 -26.26 -12.85
CA GLU A 377 -18.08 -27.14 -12.74
C GLU A 377 -18.30 -27.78 -11.35
N ASP A 378 -17.27 -27.86 -10.50
CA ASP A 378 -17.32 -28.46 -9.16
C ASP A 378 -17.70 -27.46 -8.05
N ILE A 379 -17.94 -26.19 -8.38
CA ILE A 379 -18.35 -25.19 -7.39
C ILE A 379 -19.83 -25.35 -7.07
N VAL A 380 -20.11 -25.80 -5.85
CA VAL A 380 -21.48 -25.96 -5.33
C VAL A 380 -22.08 -24.62 -4.88
N ASN A 381 -21.25 -23.64 -4.50
CA ASN A 381 -21.71 -22.33 -4.02
C ASN A 381 -20.93 -21.20 -4.72
N ASP A 382 -21.60 -20.48 -5.62
CA ASP A 382 -21.00 -19.37 -6.37
C ASP A 382 -20.58 -18.21 -5.46
N ILE A 383 -19.41 -17.64 -5.72
CA ILE A 383 -18.96 -16.46 -4.99
C ILE A 383 -19.70 -15.23 -5.55
N THR A 384 -20.27 -14.40 -4.68
CA THR A 384 -20.95 -13.17 -5.08
C THR A 384 -19.93 -12.04 -5.25
N ALA A 385 -20.14 -11.16 -6.24
CA ALA A 385 -19.36 -9.96 -6.46
C ALA A 385 -20.17 -8.94 -7.27
N ASP A 386 -19.79 -7.67 -7.18
CA ASP A 386 -20.39 -6.59 -7.95
C ASP A 386 -20.09 -6.74 -9.44
N HIS A 387 -20.94 -6.20 -10.31
CA HIS A 387 -20.73 -6.17 -11.77
C HIS A 387 -20.53 -7.54 -12.46
N ILE A 388 -20.86 -8.67 -11.82
CA ILE A 388 -20.70 -10.02 -12.42
C ILE A 388 -21.41 -10.16 -13.78
N SER A 389 -22.52 -9.45 -14.00
CA SER A 389 -23.40 -9.59 -15.16
C SER A 389 -22.83 -9.04 -16.48
N ILE A 390 -21.75 -8.25 -16.45
CA ILE A 390 -21.13 -7.71 -17.66
C ILE A 390 -20.22 -8.72 -18.36
N TRP A 391 -19.76 -9.73 -17.61
CA TRP A 391 -18.77 -10.69 -18.09
C TRP A 391 -19.41 -11.85 -18.88
N PRO A 392 -18.75 -12.34 -19.94
CA PRO A 392 -19.21 -13.51 -20.68
C PRO A 392 -19.36 -14.77 -19.79
N SER A 393 -20.36 -15.60 -20.09
CA SER A 393 -20.57 -16.89 -19.40
C SER A 393 -19.97 -18.10 -20.14
N ASN A 394 -19.53 -17.92 -21.40
CA ASN A 394 -18.99 -19.01 -22.21
C ASN A 394 -17.51 -18.77 -22.51
N ILE A 395 -16.68 -19.80 -22.33
CA ILE A 395 -15.25 -19.80 -22.67
C ILE A 395 -15.02 -20.86 -23.76
N PRO A 396 -14.47 -20.49 -24.94
CA PRO A 396 -14.28 -21.42 -26.04
C PRO A 396 -13.41 -22.65 -25.72
N ASN A 397 -12.44 -22.53 -24.80
CA ASN A 397 -11.53 -23.61 -24.43
C ASN A 397 -11.38 -23.73 -22.90
N LEU A 398 -12.45 -24.15 -22.22
CA LEU A 398 -12.50 -24.28 -20.77
C LEU A 398 -11.39 -25.19 -20.21
N GLN A 399 -11.01 -26.22 -20.96
CA GLN A 399 -10.01 -27.22 -20.55
C GLN A 399 -8.57 -26.67 -20.50
N ALA A 400 -8.30 -25.54 -21.16
CA ALA A 400 -6.98 -24.91 -21.09
C ALA A 400 -6.81 -24.00 -19.87
N VAL A 401 -7.91 -23.61 -19.21
CA VAL A 401 -7.88 -22.70 -18.06
C VAL A 401 -7.39 -23.44 -16.82
N ASP A 402 -6.39 -22.90 -16.13
CA ASP A 402 -5.93 -23.43 -14.84
C ASP A 402 -6.78 -22.83 -13.71
N PHE A 403 -7.88 -23.51 -13.38
CA PHE A 403 -8.82 -23.08 -12.34
C PHE A 403 -8.22 -23.05 -10.93
N ASP A 404 -7.19 -23.86 -10.65
CA ASP A 404 -6.51 -23.83 -9.36
C ASP A 404 -5.67 -22.56 -9.24
N ALA A 405 -4.97 -22.17 -10.31
CA ALA A 405 -4.27 -20.89 -10.38
C ALA A 405 -5.22 -19.68 -10.26
N VAL A 406 -6.41 -19.76 -10.86
CA VAL A 406 -7.46 -18.73 -10.72
C VAL A 406 -7.94 -18.64 -9.26
N ALA A 407 -8.21 -19.76 -8.59
CA ALA A 407 -8.65 -19.77 -7.19
C ALA A 407 -7.60 -19.15 -6.25
N VAL A 408 -6.31 -19.41 -6.50
CA VAL A 408 -5.21 -18.77 -5.76
C VAL A 408 -5.16 -17.27 -6.05
N THR A 409 -5.31 -16.86 -7.32
CA THR A 409 -5.33 -15.44 -7.71
C THR A 409 -6.46 -14.68 -7.04
N VAL A 410 -7.68 -15.23 -7.01
CA VAL A 410 -8.83 -14.61 -6.33
C VAL A 410 -8.51 -14.37 -4.85
N LYS A 411 -7.99 -15.39 -4.15
CA LYS A 411 -7.60 -15.28 -2.73
C LYS A 411 -6.52 -14.23 -2.50
N GLU A 412 -5.47 -14.20 -3.33
CA GLU A 412 -4.42 -13.18 -3.24
C GLU A 412 -4.97 -11.77 -3.48
N LEU A 413 -5.87 -11.61 -4.46
CA LEU A 413 -6.44 -10.33 -4.83
C LEU A 413 -7.36 -9.76 -3.75
N VAL A 414 -8.26 -10.58 -3.20
CA VAL A 414 -9.15 -10.15 -2.11
C VAL A 414 -8.36 -9.78 -0.87
N ASN A 415 -7.36 -10.59 -0.50
CA ASN A 415 -6.47 -10.28 0.62
C ASN A 415 -5.69 -8.98 0.39
N TYR A 416 -5.27 -8.69 -0.84
CA TYR A 416 -4.63 -7.43 -1.18
C TYR A 416 -5.61 -6.24 -1.11
N ALA A 417 -6.81 -6.37 -1.68
CA ALA A 417 -7.83 -5.33 -1.64
C ALA A 417 -8.23 -4.96 -0.20
N LEU A 418 -8.45 -5.97 0.66
CA LEU A 418 -8.76 -5.76 2.08
C LEU A 418 -7.59 -5.16 2.88
N LYS A 419 -6.34 -5.38 2.47
CA LYS A 419 -5.18 -4.68 3.06
C LYS A 419 -5.16 -3.19 2.71
N ILE A 420 -5.67 -2.81 1.55
CA ILE A 420 -5.77 -1.40 1.15
C ILE A 420 -6.94 -0.74 1.87
N ASN A 421 -8.13 -1.36 1.83
CA ASN A 421 -9.32 -0.86 2.49
C ASN A 421 -10.10 -2.01 3.13
N ALA A 422 -9.90 -2.19 4.43
CA ALA A 422 -10.60 -3.19 5.24
C ALA A 422 -12.10 -2.85 5.45
N ASN A 423 -12.51 -1.61 5.18
CA ASN A 423 -13.88 -1.12 5.40
C ASN A 423 -14.74 -1.21 4.13
N ASN A 424 -14.37 -2.02 3.14
CA ASN A 424 -15.20 -2.25 1.97
C ASN A 424 -16.08 -3.49 2.17
N HIS A 425 -17.40 -3.28 2.37
CA HIS A 425 -18.34 -4.37 2.62
C HIS A 425 -18.43 -5.39 1.47
N SER A 426 -18.32 -4.98 0.20
CA SER A 426 -18.44 -5.93 -0.92
C SER A 426 -17.22 -6.85 -0.99
N TRP A 427 -16.03 -6.34 -0.69
CA TRP A 427 -14.81 -7.15 -0.60
C TRP A 427 -14.83 -8.11 0.60
N LEU A 428 -15.40 -7.68 1.73
CA LEU A 428 -15.61 -8.55 2.90
C LEU A 428 -16.58 -9.69 2.59
N ILE A 429 -17.66 -9.42 1.85
CA ILE A 429 -18.62 -10.46 1.42
C ILE A 429 -17.94 -11.45 0.46
N ILE A 430 -17.15 -10.98 -0.51
CA ILE A 430 -16.37 -11.88 -1.38
C ILE A 430 -15.46 -12.80 -0.54
N GLN A 431 -14.77 -12.24 0.45
CA GLN A 431 -13.92 -13.03 1.34
C GLN A 431 -14.71 -14.05 2.17
N ALA A 432 -15.88 -13.65 2.70
CA ALA A 432 -16.77 -14.53 3.43
C ALA A 432 -17.24 -15.71 2.56
N ASP A 433 -17.61 -15.42 1.31
CA ASP A 433 -18.04 -16.41 0.31
C ASP A 433 -16.91 -17.39 -0.05
N ILE A 434 -15.66 -16.92 -0.18
CA ILE A 434 -14.49 -17.79 -0.37
C ILE A 434 -14.32 -18.77 0.80
N TYR A 435 -14.42 -18.27 2.02
CA TYR A 435 -14.33 -19.11 3.22
C TYR A 435 -15.50 -20.09 3.31
N PHE A 436 -16.72 -19.64 2.97
CA PHE A 436 -17.91 -20.48 2.92
C PHE A 436 -17.75 -21.62 1.91
N ALA A 437 -17.29 -21.32 0.69
CA ALA A 437 -17.01 -22.32 -0.34
C ALA A 437 -15.89 -23.30 0.07
N SER A 438 -14.95 -22.84 0.91
CA SER A 438 -13.87 -23.66 1.48
C SER A 438 -14.25 -24.37 2.79
N ASN A 439 -15.54 -24.40 3.16
CA ASN A 439 -16.09 -24.99 4.39
C ASN A 439 -15.52 -24.41 5.71
N GLN A 440 -14.99 -23.19 5.69
CA GLN A 440 -14.53 -22.47 6.87
C GLN A 440 -15.63 -21.57 7.43
N TYR A 441 -16.67 -22.18 8.00
CA TYR A 441 -17.91 -21.49 8.39
C TYR A 441 -17.73 -20.42 9.46
N SER A 442 -16.82 -20.61 10.42
CA SER A 442 -16.53 -19.61 11.45
C SER A 442 -15.88 -18.35 10.87
N ALA A 443 -14.91 -18.52 9.96
CA ALA A 443 -14.27 -17.41 9.26
C ALA A 443 -15.28 -16.69 8.35
N ALA A 444 -16.12 -17.44 7.63
CA ALA A 444 -17.17 -16.87 6.80
C ALA A 444 -18.13 -15.97 7.62
N LEU A 445 -18.62 -16.45 8.76
CA LEU A 445 -19.48 -15.66 9.65
C LEU A 445 -18.78 -14.40 10.16
N ASN A 446 -17.49 -14.49 10.52
CA ASN A 446 -16.72 -13.32 10.96
C ASN A 446 -16.72 -12.22 9.88
N TYR A 447 -16.40 -12.57 8.62
CA TYR A 447 -16.40 -11.61 7.53
C TYR A 447 -17.80 -11.10 7.15
N TYR A 448 -18.85 -11.93 7.20
CA TYR A 448 -20.22 -11.45 7.02
C TYR A 448 -20.61 -10.42 8.09
N LEU A 449 -20.28 -10.68 9.36
CA LEU A 449 -20.55 -9.75 10.47
C LEU A 449 -19.73 -8.46 10.33
N GLN A 450 -18.47 -8.54 9.90
CA GLN A 450 -17.67 -7.34 9.60
C GLN A 450 -18.30 -6.51 8.48
N ALA A 451 -18.78 -7.13 7.40
CA ALA A 451 -19.47 -6.41 6.33
C ALA A 451 -20.74 -5.71 6.83
N GLY A 452 -21.50 -6.37 7.72
CA GLY A 452 -22.67 -5.77 8.38
C GLY A 452 -22.29 -4.60 9.28
N ALA A 453 -21.27 -4.76 10.13
CA ALA A 453 -20.81 -3.73 11.04
C ALA A 453 -20.31 -2.48 10.29
N VAL A 454 -19.54 -2.68 9.21
CA VAL A 454 -19.02 -1.60 8.36
C VAL A 454 -20.14 -0.84 7.65
N SER A 455 -21.17 -1.53 7.16
CA SER A 455 -22.27 -0.91 6.41
C SER A 455 -23.34 -0.24 7.28
N SER A 456 -23.34 -0.46 8.59
CA SER A 456 -24.41 -0.04 9.51
C SER A 456 -23.94 0.66 10.79
N ASP A 457 -22.68 1.09 10.83
CA ASP A 457 -22.04 1.67 12.02
C ASP A 457 -22.20 0.76 13.25
N PHE A 458 -21.64 -0.45 13.17
CA PHE A 458 -21.72 -1.49 14.23
C PHE A 458 -23.16 -1.90 14.57
N PHE A 459 -24.02 -2.06 13.56
CA PHE A 459 -25.42 -2.46 13.71
C PHE A 459 -26.27 -1.47 14.53
N THR A 460 -25.79 -0.24 14.72
CA THR A 460 -26.61 0.83 15.34
C THR A 460 -27.71 1.29 14.39
N LYS A 461 -27.51 1.10 13.08
CA LYS A 461 -28.51 1.31 12.03
C LYS A 461 -28.91 -0.03 11.41
N GLN A 462 -30.02 -0.02 10.66
CA GLN A 462 -30.40 -1.17 9.86
C GLN A 462 -29.36 -1.43 8.77
N VAL A 463 -28.96 -2.69 8.59
CA VAL A 463 -28.05 -3.09 7.51
C VAL A 463 -28.76 -2.90 6.16
N PRO A 464 -28.11 -2.28 5.16
CA PRO A 464 -28.70 -2.11 3.85
C PRO A 464 -29.10 -3.46 3.19
N PRO A 465 -30.26 -3.54 2.53
CA PRO A 465 -30.80 -4.79 1.97
C PRO A 465 -30.02 -5.32 0.75
N ASP A 466 -29.22 -4.47 0.12
CA ASP A 466 -28.27 -4.81 -0.94
C ASP A 466 -26.98 -5.43 -0.39
N VAL A 467 -26.63 -5.14 0.87
CA VAL A 467 -25.49 -5.75 1.57
C VAL A 467 -25.90 -7.11 2.16
N TYR A 468 -26.96 -7.14 2.98
CA TYR A 468 -27.51 -8.37 3.54
C TYR A 468 -28.71 -8.84 2.71
N THR A 469 -28.39 -9.43 1.56
CA THR A 469 -29.39 -10.10 0.72
C THR A 469 -29.85 -11.42 1.35
N ASP A 470 -31.00 -11.94 0.91
CA ASP A 470 -31.48 -13.27 1.33
C ASP A 470 -30.43 -14.37 1.09
N GLN A 471 -29.60 -14.23 0.05
CA GLN A 471 -28.51 -15.17 -0.22
C GLN A 471 -27.44 -15.14 0.88
N VAL A 472 -27.00 -13.95 1.29
CA VAL A 472 -26.03 -13.78 2.39
C VAL A 472 -26.59 -14.36 3.68
N ILE A 473 -27.84 -14.02 4.01
CA ILE A 473 -28.49 -14.50 5.23
C ILE A 473 -28.65 -16.03 5.19
N LYS A 474 -29.05 -16.63 4.06
CA LYS A 474 -29.09 -18.09 3.89
C LYS A 474 -27.73 -18.75 4.09
N ARG A 475 -26.63 -18.10 3.69
CA ARG A 475 -25.27 -18.59 3.96
C ARG A 475 -24.91 -18.49 5.43
N MET A 476 -25.27 -17.40 6.11
CA MET A 476 -25.08 -17.27 7.55
C MET A 476 -25.87 -18.35 8.33
N ILE A 477 -27.13 -18.59 7.96
CA ILE A 477 -27.98 -19.67 8.49
C ILE A 477 -27.26 -21.03 8.33
N LYS A 478 -26.76 -21.33 7.13
CA LYS A 478 -26.03 -22.59 6.87
C LYS A 478 -24.72 -22.69 7.66
N CYS A 479 -23.98 -21.59 7.80
CA CYS A 479 -22.78 -21.56 8.65
C CYS A 479 -23.11 -21.89 10.11
N CYS A 480 -24.12 -21.21 10.69
CA CYS A 480 -24.54 -21.45 12.08
C CYS A 480 -25.04 -22.88 12.28
N SER A 481 -25.77 -23.44 11.32
CA SER A 481 -26.25 -24.83 11.40
C SER A 481 -25.09 -25.84 11.43
N LEU A 482 -24.07 -25.65 10.57
CA LEU A 482 -22.90 -26.53 10.51
C LEU A 482 -21.92 -26.33 11.69
N LEU A 483 -22.04 -25.22 12.41
CA LEU A 483 -21.33 -24.95 13.67
C LEU A 483 -22.12 -25.40 14.92
N ASN A 484 -23.26 -26.08 14.74
CA ASN A 484 -24.16 -26.52 15.82
C ASN A 484 -24.79 -25.39 16.65
N CYS A 485 -24.91 -24.19 16.07
CA CYS A 485 -25.50 -23.02 16.72
C CYS A 485 -26.99 -22.87 16.39
N HIS A 486 -27.81 -23.86 16.76
CA HIS A 486 -29.20 -23.98 16.29
C HIS A 486 -30.14 -22.84 16.70
N THR A 487 -29.94 -22.24 17.88
CA THR A 487 -30.70 -21.05 18.30
C THR A 487 -30.40 -19.84 17.40
N GLN A 488 -29.13 -19.68 16.99
CA GLN A 488 -28.73 -18.58 16.09
C GLN A 488 -29.33 -18.77 14.69
N VAL A 489 -29.44 -20.02 14.22
CA VAL A 489 -30.14 -20.36 12.98
C VAL A 489 -31.59 -19.88 13.03
N ALA A 490 -32.34 -20.20 14.08
CA ALA A 490 -33.73 -19.81 14.23
C ALA A 490 -33.92 -18.28 14.31
N ILE A 491 -32.98 -17.56 14.92
CA ILE A 491 -32.96 -16.09 14.94
C ILE A 491 -32.71 -15.54 13.53
N LEU A 492 -31.68 -16.03 12.84
CA LEU A 492 -31.31 -15.57 11.49
C LEU A 492 -32.40 -15.81 10.45
N CYS A 493 -33.21 -16.87 10.59
CA CYS A 493 -34.38 -17.12 9.72
C CYS A 493 -35.40 -15.97 9.72
N GLN A 494 -35.43 -15.13 10.77
CA GLN A 494 -36.32 -13.96 10.86
C GLN A 494 -35.83 -12.76 10.04
N PHE A 495 -34.55 -12.73 9.66
CA PHE A 495 -33.95 -11.64 8.91
C PHE A 495 -34.16 -11.74 7.39
N LEU A 496 -34.64 -12.90 6.91
CA LEU A 496 -35.05 -13.08 5.53
C LEU A 496 -36.30 -12.25 5.21
N ARG A 497 -36.46 -11.84 3.95
CA ARG A 497 -37.68 -11.14 3.51
C ARG A 497 -38.95 -11.95 3.81
N GLU A 498 -38.88 -13.25 3.54
CA GLU A 498 -39.88 -14.22 3.97
C GLU A 498 -39.27 -15.13 5.04
N VAL A 499 -39.89 -15.14 6.22
CA VAL A 499 -39.40 -15.91 7.37
C VAL A 499 -39.43 -17.41 7.05
N ASP A 500 -38.27 -18.07 7.11
CA ASP A 500 -38.16 -19.51 6.87
C ASP A 500 -38.43 -20.32 8.14
N TYR A 501 -39.71 -20.46 8.48
CA TYR A 501 -40.18 -21.23 9.64
C TYR A 501 -39.78 -22.71 9.57
N LYS A 502 -39.67 -23.30 8.37
CA LYS A 502 -39.34 -24.73 8.22
C LYS A 502 -37.93 -25.01 8.73
N THR A 503 -36.97 -24.21 8.28
CA THR A 503 -35.57 -24.33 8.73
C THR A 503 -35.43 -23.98 10.21
N ALA A 504 -36.12 -22.95 10.69
CA ALA A 504 -36.09 -22.55 12.10
C ALA A 504 -36.62 -23.66 13.04
N PHE A 505 -37.78 -24.25 12.75
CA PHE A 505 -38.33 -25.34 13.57
C PHE A 505 -37.46 -26.59 13.53
N LYS A 506 -36.91 -26.94 12.37
CA LYS A 506 -35.98 -28.07 12.25
C LYS A 506 -34.74 -27.87 13.12
N ALA A 507 -34.13 -26.68 13.09
CA ALA A 507 -32.97 -26.37 13.91
C ALA A 507 -33.29 -26.45 15.41
N LEU A 508 -34.44 -25.93 15.85
CA LEU A 508 -34.84 -25.97 17.27
C LEU A 508 -35.19 -27.38 17.78
N GLN A 509 -35.42 -28.34 16.89
CA GLN A 509 -35.64 -29.74 17.25
C GLN A 509 -34.32 -30.51 17.50
N GLU A 510 -33.18 -29.99 17.03
CA GLU A 510 -31.88 -30.62 17.22
C GLU A 510 -31.49 -30.60 18.71
N GLN A 511 -31.33 -31.79 19.31
CA GLN A 511 -30.87 -31.98 20.67
C GLN A 511 -29.42 -32.49 20.65
N ASN A 512 -28.49 -31.62 20.27
CA ASN A 512 -27.06 -31.93 20.38
C ASN A 512 -26.64 -31.82 21.85
N ARG A 513 -26.71 -32.93 22.58
CA ARG A 513 -26.06 -33.09 23.89
C ARG A 513 -24.56 -33.28 23.75
#